data_AF-A0A3D2KP39-F1
#
_entry.id   AF-A0A3D2KP39-F1
#
_cell.length_a   1.000
_cell.length_b   1.000
_cell.length_c   1.000
_cell.angle_alpha   90.00
_cell.angle_beta   90.00
_cell.angle_gamma   90.00
#
_symmetry.space_group_name_H-M   'P 1'
#
loop_
_entity.id
_entity.type
_entity.pdbx_description
1 polymer ?
#
loop_
_entity_poly.entity_id
_entity_poly.type
_entity_poly.pdbx_seq_one_letter_code
_entity_poly.pdbx_strand_id
1 'polypeptide(L)'
;MSRSTTWRTGPTSSCATRRGDLLVIYHCHGGAHASVVCAAVHLGLLPADRVPTADELWAVRWFGREEPADHGRIRCMGVDSRGTKVCVLGRRNVFRVLRRAVEVVAREMGVWAPGEVLFVDTLPCANWYMRVGALLSRAAGLRRLGRPLVVHGTRKAYPELVALVRRTLAGMEGRPEGG
;
A
#
# COMPACT_ATOMS: atom_id res chain seq x y z
N MET A 1 44.83 -18.94 -7.51
CA MET A 1 43.74 -19.68 -8.18
C MET A 1 42.47 -19.48 -7.36
N SER A 2 41.63 -18.55 -7.80
CA SER A 2 40.44 -18.06 -7.08
C SER A 2 39.24 -18.98 -7.33
N ARG A 3 38.59 -19.44 -6.25
CA ARG A 3 37.35 -20.24 -6.33
C ARG A 3 36.16 -19.32 -6.52
N SER A 4 35.57 -19.36 -7.70
CA SER A 4 34.30 -18.74 -8.05
C SER A 4 33.17 -19.38 -7.24
N THR A 5 32.55 -18.58 -6.37
CA THR A 5 31.32 -18.98 -5.67
C THR A 5 30.13 -18.59 -6.56
N THR A 6 29.58 -19.59 -7.24
CA THR A 6 28.34 -19.47 -8.02
C THR A 6 27.16 -19.26 -7.08
N TRP A 7 26.51 -18.10 -7.17
CA TRP A 7 25.25 -17.83 -6.49
C TRP A 7 24.13 -18.64 -7.14
N ARG A 8 23.53 -19.57 -6.38
CA ARG A 8 22.28 -20.24 -6.77
C ARG A 8 21.13 -19.24 -6.73
N THR A 9 20.51 -19.00 -7.87
CA THR A 9 19.19 -18.39 -7.98
C THR A 9 18.17 -19.34 -7.36
N GLY A 10 17.61 -18.97 -6.20
CA GLY A 10 16.43 -19.63 -5.64
C GLY A 10 15.20 -19.42 -6.53
N PRO A 11 14.18 -20.29 -6.44
CA PRO A 11 13.03 -20.23 -7.32
C PRO A 11 12.23 -18.96 -7.07
N THR A 12 11.94 -18.23 -8.15
CA THR A 12 10.98 -17.13 -8.17
C THR A 12 9.62 -17.64 -7.72
N SER A 13 9.25 -17.36 -6.47
CA SER A 13 7.95 -17.72 -5.92
C SER A 13 6.83 -17.06 -6.74
N SER A 14 5.94 -17.92 -7.23
CA SER A 14 4.89 -17.70 -8.23
C SER A 14 3.99 -16.49 -7.94
N CYS A 15 3.83 -15.64 -8.96
CA CYS A 15 2.88 -14.52 -8.99
C CYS A 15 1.41 -14.97 -9.23
N ALA A 16 1.12 -16.28 -9.16
CA ALA A 16 -0.22 -16.81 -9.36
C ALA A 16 -1.01 -16.76 -8.04
N THR A 17 -1.92 -15.80 -7.94
CA THR A 17 -2.99 -15.76 -6.94
C THR A 17 -3.82 -17.04 -7.07
N ARG A 18 -4.02 -17.83 -6.00
CA ARG A 18 -4.90 -19.00 -6.05
C ARG A 18 -6.36 -18.51 -6.02
N ARG A 19 -7.28 -19.28 -6.61
CA ARG A 19 -8.72 -19.01 -6.50
C ARG A 19 -9.10 -18.93 -5.01
N GLY A 20 -9.76 -17.85 -4.60
CA GLY A 20 -10.11 -17.58 -3.20
C GLY A 20 -9.16 -16.67 -2.43
N ASP A 21 -7.99 -16.31 -2.96
CA ASP A 21 -7.07 -15.38 -2.27
C ASP A 21 -7.54 -13.93 -2.46
N LEU A 22 -7.96 -13.29 -1.37
CA LEU A 22 -8.37 -11.87 -1.39
C LEU A 22 -7.16 -10.96 -1.65
N LEU A 23 -7.34 -9.93 -2.48
CA LEU A 23 -6.37 -8.89 -2.76
C LEU A 23 -6.88 -7.53 -2.24
N VAL A 24 -6.19 -6.95 -1.27
CA VAL A 24 -6.48 -5.60 -0.77
C VAL A 24 -5.46 -4.62 -1.33
N ILE A 25 -5.94 -3.59 -2.02
CA ILE A 25 -5.12 -2.53 -2.61
C ILE A 25 -5.44 -1.21 -1.92
N TYR A 26 -4.58 -0.80 -0.99
CA TYR A 26 -4.62 0.54 -0.43
C TYR A 26 -4.08 1.54 -1.45
N HIS A 27 -4.83 2.59 -1.75
CA HIS A 27 -4.39 3.56 -2.75
C HIS A 27 -4.51 5.01 -2.27
N CYS A 28 -3.61 5.84 -2.77
CA CYS A 28 -3.69 7.30 -2.66
C CYS A 28 -3.11 7.93 -3.93
N HIS A 29 -3.04 9.27 -3.96
CA HIS A 29 -2.49 9.97 -5.11
C HIS A 29 -1.04 9.52 -5.45
N GLY A 30 -0.19 9.42 -4.42
CA GLY A 30 1.23 9.15 -4.61
C GLY A 30 1.69 7.70 -4.38
N GLY A 31 0.99 6.95 -3.54
CA GLY A 31 1.36 5.56 -3.22
C GLY A 31 2.51 5.39 -2.22
N ALA A 32 2.92 6.45 -1.50
CA ALA A 32 4.11 6.46 -0.65
C ALA A 32 3.87 6.87 0.82
N HIS A 33 2.66 7.28 1.19
CA HIS A 33 2.35 7.78 2.54
C HIS A 33 1.15 7.05 3.14
N ALA A 34 -0.06 7.61 3.05
CA ALA A 34 -1.27 7.04 3.64
C ALA A 34 -1.52 5.57 3.24
N SER A 35 -1.40 5.24 1.96
CA SER A 35 -1.57 3.86 1.47
C SER A 35 -0.55 2.88 2.03
N VAL A 36 0.72 3.31 2.14
CA VAL A 36 1.80 2.49 2.70
C VAL A 36 1.59 2.26 4.19
N VAL A 37 1.18 3.30 4.92
CA VAL A 37 0.89 3.22 6.34
C VAL A 37 -0.29 2.30 6.62
N CYS A 38 -1.39 2.42 5.86
CA CYS A 38 -2.53 1.51 6.00
C CYS A 38 -2.14 0.06 5.71
N ALA A 39 -1.37 -0.19 4.64
CA ALA A 39 -0.87 -1.53 4.35
C ALA A 39 0.02 -2.07 5.48
N ALA A 40 0.87 -1.23 6.07
CA ALA A 40 1.75 -1.63 7.18
C ALA A 40 0.97 -1.96 8.44
N VAL A 41 -0.06 -1.19 8.78
CA VAL A 41 -0.95 -1.48 9.90
C VAL A 41 -1.73 -2.78 9.64
N HIS A 42 -2.25 -2.97 8.42
CA HIS A 42 -2.97 -4.19 8.03
C HIS A 42 -2.11 -5.44 8.23
N LEU A 43 -0.84 -5.36 7.83
CA LEU A 43 0.13 -6.46 7.95
C LEU A 43 0.75 -6.59 9.36
N GLY A 44 0.34 -5.77 10.33
CA GLY A 44 0.90 -5.79 11.69
C GLY A 44 2.34 -5.28 11.78
N LEU A 45 2.86 -4.60 10.75
CA LEU A 45 4.20 -3.99 10.74
C LEU A 45 4.26 -2.65 11.48
N LEU A 46 3.10 -2.03 11.70
CA LEU A 46 2.95 -0.84 12.52
C LEU A 46 1.84 -1.04 13.56
N PRO A 47 1.95 -0.40 14.74
CA PRO A 47 1.03 -0.59 15.85
C PRO A 47 -0.38 -0.08 15.55
N ALA A 48 -1.42 -0.84 15.87
CA ALA A 48 -2.81 -0.39 15.71
C ALA A 48 -3.36 0.33 16.95
N ASP A 49 -2.64 0.32 18.06
CA ASP A 49 -3.07 0.81 19.38
C ASP A 49 -2.44 2.15 19.79
N ARG A 50 -1.37 2.58 19.10
CA ARG A 50 -0.68 3.85 19.37
C ARG A 50 -0.16 4.51 18.09
N VAL A 51 0.19 5.79 18.19
CA VAL A 51 0.87 6.50 17.10
C VAL A 51 2.35 6.09 17.04
N PRO A 52 2.89 5.70 15.87
CA PRO A 52 4.27 5.29 15.73
C PRO A 52 5.23 6.48 15.81
N THR A 53 6.49 6.16 16.11
CA THR A 53 7.61 7.09 16.05
C THR A 53 7.97 7.42 14.59
N ALA A 54 8.81 8.44 14.41
CA ALA A 54 9.33 8.76 13.08
C ALA A 54 10.17 7.61 12.51
N ASP A 55 10.96 6.95 13.35
CA ASP A 55 11.86 5.87 12.94
C ASP A 55 11.08 4.61 12.53
N GLU A 56 10.03 4.27 13.28
CA GLU A 56 9.10 3.19 12.89
C GLU A 56 8.47 3.46 11.51
N LEU A 57 8.04 4.71 11.24
CA LEU A 57 7.52 5.08 9.93
C LEU A 57 8.58 4.97 8.83
N TRP A 58 9.82 5.41 9.08
CA TRP A 58 10.91 5.32 8.09
C TRP A 58 11.41 3.90 7.85
N ALA A 59 11.22 3.01 8.82
CA ALA A 59 11.52 1.58 8.67
C ALA A 59 10.52 0.88 7.74
N VAL A 60 9.31 1.41 7.57
CA VAL A 60 8.33 0.85 6.64
C VAL A 60 8.81 1.00 5.20
N ARG A 61 8.84 -0.12 4.49
CA ARG A 61 9.18 -0.18 3.07
C ARG A 61 8.31 0.80 2.26
N TRP A 62 8.96 1.60 1.42
CA TRP A 62 8.34 2.60 0.54
C TRP A 62 7.76 3.85 1.21
N PHE A 63 7.79 3.97 2.53
CA PHE A 63 7.33 5.19 3.18
C PHE A 63 8.20 6.38 2.78
N GLY A 64 7.57 7.45 2.28
CA GLY A 64 8.24 8.65 1.80
C GLY A 64 9.15 8.44 0.58
N ARG A 65 9.08 7.27 -0.07
CA ARG A 65 9.81 6.95 -1.30
C ARG A 65 8.82 6.94 -2.46
N GLU A 66 8.51 8.14 -2.94
CA GLU A 66 7.65 8.33 -4.11
C GLU A 66 8.53 8.56 -5.33
N GLU A 67 8.71 7.55 -6.18
CA GLU A 67 9.33 7.74 -7.48
C GLU A 67 8.24 7.99 -8.54
N PRO A 68 8.42 8.94 -9.47
CA PRO A 68 7.45 9.16 -10.56
C PRO A 68 7.14 7.88 -11.35
N ALA A 69 8.13 6.99 -11.49
CA ALA A 69 7.98 5.68 -12.14
C ALA A 69 7.11 4.68 -11.35
N ASP A 70 6.82 4.94 -10.08
CA ASP A 70 5.96 4.08 -9.25
C ASP A 70 4.46 4.33 -9.47
N HIS A 71 4.08 5.40 -10.18
CA HIS A 71 2.67 5.68 -10.46
C HIS A 71 2.07 4.61 -11.39
N GLY A 72 0.85 4.16 -11.06
CA GLY A 72 0.18 3.08 -11.79
C GLY A 72 0.72 1.68 -11.47
N ARG A 73 1.77 1.55 -10.66
CA ARG A 73 2.32 0.25 -10.24
C ARG A 73 1.66 -0.22 -8.95
N ILE A 74 1.05 -1.40 -9.00
CA ILE A 74 0.60 -2.12 -7.80
C ILE A 74 1.83 -2.79 -7.16
N ARG A 75 2.13 -2.44 -5.92
CA ARG A 75 3.27 -2.98 -5.17
C ARG A 75 2.77 -3.78 -3.99
N CYS A 76 3.04 -5.08 -3.98
CA CYS A 76 2.56 -5.95 -2.91
C CYS A 76 3.55 -5.97 -1.75
N MET A 77 3.03 -5.63 -0.57
CA MET A 77 3.83 -5.44 0.63
C MET A 77 3.95 -6.71 1.45
N GLY A 78 2.95 -7.59 1.39
CA GLY A 78 2.95 -8.86 2.10
C GLY A 78 1.63 -9.60 1.96
N VAL A 79 1.51 -10.66 2.76
CA VAL A 79 0.29 -11.45 2.95
C VAL A 79 -0.02 -11.42 4.44
N ASP A 80 -1.27 -11.15 4.80
CA ASP A 80 -1.69 -11.14 6.21
C ASP A 80 -1.87 -12.57 6.76
N SER A 81 -2.26 -12.69 8.03
CA SER A 81 -2.50 -13.99 8.67
C SER A 81 -3.68 -14.77 8.08
N ARG A 82 -4.49 -14.16 7.21
CA ARG A 82 -5.69 -14.74 6.57
C ARG A 82 -5.42 -15.16 5.13
N GLY A 83 -4.19 -15.03 4.64
CA GLY A 83 -3.87 -15.27 3.23
C GLY A 83 -4.23 -14.10 2.31
N THR A 84 -4.69 -12.97 2.85
CA THR A 84 -5.01 -11.77 2.05
C THR A 84 -3.73 -11.11 1.58
N LYS A 85 -3.59 -10.93 0.27
CA LYS A 85 -2.49 -10.21 -0.34
C LYS A 85 -2.72 -8.71 -0.18
N VAL A 86 -1.79 -8.01 0.46
CA VAL A 86 -1.91 -6.58 0.73
C VAL A 86 -0.93 -5.80 -0.15
N CYS A 87 -1.47 -4.89 -0.97
CA CYS A 87 -0.70 -4.11 -1.92
C CYS A 87 -1.03 -2.61 -1.81
N VAL A 88 -0.13 -1.80 -2.37
CA VAL A 88 -0.26 -0.34 -2.42
C VAL A 88 -0.24 0.15 -3.86
N LEU A 89 -0.96 1.24 -4.12
CA LEU A 89 -1.07 1.83 -5.45
C LEU A 89 -1.07 3.37 -5.41
N GLY A 90 -0.13 3.97 -6.15
CA GLY A 90 -0.13 5.41 -6.44
C GLY A 90 -0.94 5.70 -7.70
N ARG A 91 -2.16 6.23 -7.53
CA ARG A 91 -3.17 6.30 -8.61
C ARG A 91 -3.34 7.66 -9.28
N ARG A 92 -2.66 8.71 -8.81
CA ARG A 92 -2.91 10.09 -9.23
C ARG A 92 -4.42 10.40 -9.23
N ASN A 93 -4.88 11.19 -10.20
CA ASN A 93 -6.29 11.57 -10.37
C ASN A 93 -7.09 10.61 -11.28
N VAL A 94 -6.52 9.45 -11.66
CA VAL A 94 -7.09 8.55 -12.67
C VAL A 94 -7.73 7.28 -12.08
N PHE A 95 -8.16 7.30 -10.81
CA PHE A 95 -8.65 6.10 -10.12
C PHE A 95 -9.75 5.36 -10.86
N ARG A 96 -10.77 6.10 -11.33
CA ARG A 96 -11.97 5.49 -11.93
C ARG A 96 -11.61 4.68 -13.16
N VAL A 97 -10.75 5.24 -14.02
CA VAL A 97 -10.27 4.58 -15.24
C VAL A 97 -9.40 3.38 -14.88
N LEU A 98 -8.47 3.55 -13.93
CA LEU A 98 -7.57 2.49 -13.49
C LEU A 98 -8.32 1.30 -12.88
N ARG A 99 -9.27 1.57 -11.98
CA ARG A 99 -10.12 0.55 -11.35
C ARG A 99 -10.88 -0.24 -12.42
N ARG A 100 -11.54 0.46 -13.34
CA ARG A 100 -12.31 -0.17 -14.42
C ARG A 100 -11.42 -1.02 -15.33
N ALA A 101 -10.23 -0.53 -15.68
CA ALA A 101 -9.28 -1.28 -16.50
C ALA A 101 -8.85 -2.58 -15.80
N VAL A 102 -8.52 -2.53 -14.51
CA VAL A 102 -8.14 -3.71 -13.73
C VAL A 102 -9.30 -4.70 -13.62
N GLU A 103 -10.52 -4.23 -13.30
CA GLU A 103 -11.71 -5.07 -13.19
C GLU A 103 -12.05 -5.76 -14.53
N VAL A 104 -11.98 -5.04 -15.65
CA VAL A 104 -12.25 -5.62 -16.98
C VAL A 104 -11.19 -6.65 -17.34
N VAL A 105 -9.89 -6.32 -17.25
CA VAL A 105 -8.82 -7.25 -17.59
C VAL A 105 -8.89 -8.51 -16.73
N ALA A 106 -9.13 -8.36 -15.42
CA ALA A 106 -9.23 -9.50 -14.53
C ALA A 106 -10.40 -10.43 -14.87
N ARG A 107 -11.54 -9.85 -15.27
CA ARG A 107 -12.72 -10.59 -15.74
C ARG A 107 -12.43 -11.33 -17.05
N GLU A 108 -11.91 -10.63 -18.05
CA GLU A 108 -11.61 -11.23 -19.37
C GLU A 108 -10.56 -12.35 -19.27
N MET A 109 -9.59 -12.19 -18.37
CA MET A 109 -8.54 -13.18 -18.14
C MET A 109 -8.93 -14.28 -17.14
N GLY A 110 -10.14 -14.21 -16.56
CA GLY A 110 -10.64 -15.18 -15.58
C GLY A 110 -9.77 -15.32 -14.32
N VAL A 111 -9.02 -14.27 -13.97
CA VAL A 111 -8.04 -14.29 -12.86
C VAL A 111 -8.70 -13.99 -11.52
N TRP A 112 -9.74 -13.14 -11.53
CA TRP A 112 -10.47 -12.77 -10.32
C TRP A 112 -11.98 -12.78 -10.53
N ALA A 113 -12.69 -13.33 -9.54
CA ALA A 113 -14.14 -13.20 -9.40
C ALA A 113 -14.51 -11.80 -8.84
N PRO A 114 -15.74 -11.32 -9.08
CA PRO A 114 -16.24 -10.09 -8.49
C PRO A 114 -16.03 -10.05 -6.97
N GLY A 115 -15.29 -9.03 -6.52
CA GLY A 115 -15.02 -8.82 -5.11
C GLY A 115 -13.81 -9.55 -4.54
N GLU A 116 -13.03 -10.31 -5.32
CA GLU A 116 -11.72 -10.81 -4.86
C GLU A 116 -10.68 -9.69 -4.75
N VAL A 117 -10.91 -8.54 -5.39
CA VAL A 117 -10.09 -7.33 -5.26
C VAL A 117 -10.84 -6.23 -4.53
N LEU A 118 -10.27 -5.76 -3.42
CA LEU A 118 -10.77 -4.65 -2.64
C LEU A 118 -9.85 -3.43 -2.78
N PHE A 119 -10.34 -2.38 -3.42
CA PHE A 119 -9.65 -1.10 -3.45
C PHE A 119 -10.07 -0.23 -2.25
N VAL A 120 -9.10 0.25 -1.49
CA VAL A 120 -9.33 1.08 -0.30
C VAL A 120 -8.73 2.46 -0.51
N ASP A 121 -9.59 3.49 -0.55
CA ASP A 121 -9.14 4.87 -0.70
C ASP A 121 -8.64 5.45 0.63
N THR A 122 -7.37 5.83 0.65
CA THR A 122 -6.72 6.44 1.82
C THR A 122 -6.58 7.96 1.69
N LEU A 123 -6.99 8.56 0.55
CA LEU A 123 -6.99 10.01 0.36
C LEU A 123 -7.86 10.79 1.35
N PRO A 124 -9.03 10.30 1.80
CA PRO A 124 -9.83 11.02 2.80
C PRO A 124 -9.09 11.29 4.12
N CYS A 125 -8.17 10.40 4.50
CA CYS A 125 -7.33 10.55 5.70
C CYS A 125 -6.11 11.48 5.48
N ALA A 126 -5.85 11.92 4.25
CA ALA A 126 -4.66 12.70 3.93
C ALA A 126 -4.88 14.20 4.23
N ASN A 127 -4.19 14.70 5.25
CA ASN A 127 -4.22 16.12 5.62
C ASN A 127 -3.27 16.99 4.77
N TRP A 128 -3.38 18.32 4.95
CA TRP A 128 -2.60 19.29 4.18
C TRP A 128 -1.08 19.21 4.43
N TYR A 129 -0.64 18.84 5.65
CA TYR A 129 0.78 18.63 5.95
C TYR A 129 1.39 17.54 5.07
N MET A 130 0.65 16.44 4.86
CA MET A 130 1.09 15.35 3.97
C MET A 130 1.17 15.82 2.51
N ARG A 131 0.23 16.67 2.06
CA ARG A 131 0.20 17.19 0.69
C ARG A 131 1.36 18.16 0.43
N VAL A 132 1.53 19.15 1.32
CA VAL A 132 2.62 20.13 1.24
C VAL A 132 3.96 19.44 1.45
N GLY A 133 4.05 18.52 2.41
CA GLY A 133 5.26 17.75 2.67
C GLY A 133 5.68 16.91 1.47
N ALA A 134 4.73 16.24 0.82
CA ALA A 134 4.99 15.50 -0.41
C ALA A 134 5.51 16.43 -1.52
N LEU A 135 4.87 17.59 -1.74
CA LEU A 135 5.31 18.58 -2.72
C LEU A 135 6.74 19.07 -2.44
N LEU A 136 7.01 19.49 -1.20
CA LEU A 136 8.32 19.98 -0.78
C LEU A 136 9.40 18.90 -0.84
N SER A 137 9.06 17.65 -0.52
CA SER A 137 10.02 16.54 -0.59
C SER A 137 10.45 16.22 -2.03
N ARG A 138 9.61 16.56 -3.01
CA ARG A 138 9.87 16.36 -4.44
C ARG A 138 10.59 17.53 -5.09
N ALA A 139 10.43 18.74 -4.56
CA ALA A 139 11.16 19.91 -5.01
C ALA A 139 12.67 19.74 -4.74
N ALA A 140 13.50 20.02 -5.75
CA ALA A 140 14.95 19.88 -5.66
C ALA A 140 15.48 20.66 -4.45
N GLY A 141 16.26 20.00 -3.59
CA GLY A 141 16.89 20.61 -2.40
C GLY A 141 16.01 20.69 -1.14
N LEU A 142 14.68 20.56 -1.23
CA LEU A 142 13.76 20.77 -0.09
C LEU A 142 13.38 19.48 0.67
N ARG A 143 14.04 18.35 0.37
CA ARG A 143 13.84 17.06 1.06
C ARG A 143 13.97 17.14 2.58
N ARG A 144 14.90 17.97 3.09
CA ARG A 144 15.12 18.16 4.53
C ARG A 144 13.96 18.86 5.24
N LEU A 145 13.15 19.64 4.51
CA LEU A 145 11.96 20.30 5.04
C LEU A 145 10.68 19.48 4.80
N GLY A 146 10.60 18.81 3.65
CA GLY A 146 9.44 17.98 3.31
C GLY A 146 9.30 16.74 4.19
N ARG A 147 10.40 16.02 4.50
CA ARG A 147 10.36 14.76 5.27
C ARG A 147 9.79 14.93 6.68
N PRO A 148 10.22 15.92 7.50
CA PRO A 148 9.60 16.17 8.80
C PRO A 148 8.11 16.49 8.69
N LEU A 149 7.71 17.26 7.67
CA LEU A 149 6.31 17.65 7.47
C LEU A 149 5.42 16.44 7.12
N VAL A 150 5.93 15.55 6.26
CA VAL A 150 5.26 14.27 5.93
C VAL A 150 5.10 13.40 7.17
N VAL A 151 6.15 13.26 8.00
CA VAL A 151 6.09 12.48 9.23
C VAL A 151 5.07 13.08 10.20
N HIS A 152 5.12 14.39 10.42
CA HIS A 152 4.17 15.09 11.27
C HIS A 152 2.73 14.89 10.79
N GLY A 153 2.48 15.11 9.49
CA GLY A 153 1.17 14.92 8.88
C GLY A 153 0.69 13.47 8.99
N THR A 154 1.57 12.50 8.78
CA THR A 154 1.24 11.08 8.89
C THR A 154 0.88 10.70 10.32
N ARG A 155 1.67 11.13 11.31
CA ARG A 155 1.40 10.88 12.73
C ARG A 155 0.07 11.52 13.17
N LYS A 156 -0.24 12.71 12.66
CA LYS A 156 -1.52 13.38 12.93
C LYS A 156 -2.72 12.62 12.34
N ALA A 157 -2.59 12.09 11.12
CA ALA A 157 -3.64 11.29 10.47
C ALA A 157 -3.73 9.84 10.97
N TYR A 158 -2.77 9.41 11.79
CA TYR A 158 -2.57 8.00 12.12
C TYR A 158 -3.81 7.31 12.72
N PRO A 159 -4.53 7.90 13.70
CA PRO A 159 -5.72 7.28 14.27
C PRO A 159 -6.82 7.03 13.21
N GLU A 160 -6.99 7.94 12.25
CA GLU A 160 -7.95 7.79 11.17
C GLU A 160 -7.53 6.69 10.17
N LEU A 161 -6.22 6.59 9.87
CA LEU A 161 -5.67 5.53 9.03
C LEU A 161 -5.90 4.15 9.67
N VAL A 162 -5.64 4.02 10.98
CA VAL A 162 -5.93 2.78 11.73
C VAL A 162 -7.42 2.48 11.72
N ALA A 163 -8.28 3.48 11.94
CA ALA A 163 -9.73 3.29 11.90
C ALA A 163 -10.22 2.81 10.52
N LEU A 164 -9.63 3.33 9.43
CA LEU A 164 -9.88 2.85 8.07
C LEU A 164 -9.49 1.39 7.91
N VAL A 165 -8.29 0.99 8.37
CA VAL A 165 -7.83 -0.41 8.31
C VAL A 165 -8.75 -1.33 9.11
N ARG A 166 -9.16 -0.93 10.31
CA ARG A 166 -10.12 -1.71 11.13
C ARG A 166 -11.44 -1.92 10.41
N ARG A 167 -12.00 -0.89 9.77
CA ARG A 167 -13.22 -1.02 8.96
C ARG A 167 -13.01 -1.95 7.75
N THR A 168 -11.85 -1.88 7.11
CA THR A 168 -11.50 -2.80 6.02
C THR A 168 -11.49 -4.25 6.51
N LEU A 169 -10.81 -4.53 7.62
CA LEU A 169 -10.72 -5.88 8.20
C LEU A 169 -12.08 -6.41 8.63
N ALA A 170 -12.89 -5.61 9.32
CA ALA A 170 -14.25 -6.00 9.72
C ALA A 170 -15.15 -6.28 8.50
N GLY A 171 -15.02 -5.47 7.43
CA GLY A 171 -15.73 -5.71 6.17
C GLY A 171 -15.27 -6.97 5.42
N MET A 172 -14.07 -7.48 5.71
CA MET A 172 -13.58 -8.76 5.19
C MET A 172 -14.14 -9.95 5.97
N GLU A 173 -14.37 -9.81 7.29
CA GLU A 173 -14.95 -10.85 8.16
C GLU A 173 -16.42 -11.13 7.85
N GLY A 174 -17.18 -10.11 7.46
CA GLY A 174 -18.59 -10.25 7.13
C GLY A 174 -18.88 -10.90 5.77
N ARG A 175 -17.86 -11.37 5.03
CA ARG A 175 -18.04 -11.97 3.71
C ARG A 175 -18.07 -13.49 3.82
N PRO A 176 -19.20 -14.15 3.49
CA PRO A 176 -19.22 -15.60 3.42
C PRO A 176 -18.22 -16.07 2.36
N GLU A 177 -17.40 -17.05 2.70
CA GLU A 177 -16.51 -17.72 1.76
C GLU A 177 -17.36 -18.43 0.71
N GLY A 178 -17.23 -18.01 -0.56
CA GLY A 178 -17.66 -18.78 -1.74
C GLY A 178 -19.15 -19.18 -1.82
N GLY A 179 -19.92 -18.43 -2.60
CA GLY A 179 -21.16 -18.92 -3.24
C GLY A 179 -20.91 -19.16 -4.72
#